data_AF-A0A3A0DCQ3-F1
#
_entry.id   AF-A0A3A0DCQ3-F1
#
_cell.length_a   1.000
_cell.length_b   1.000
_cell.length_c   1.000
_cell.angle_alpha   90.00
_cell.angle_beta   90.00
_cell.angle_gamma   90.00
#
_symmetry.space_group_name_H-M   'P 1'
#
loop_
_entity.id
_entity.type
_entity.pdbx_description
1 polymer ?
#
loop_
_entity_poly.entity_id
_entity_poly.type
_entity_poly.pdbx_seq_one_letter_code
_entity_poly.pdbx_strand_id
1 'polypeptide(L)'
;MSARDAHEAVNTILSHECQLGDRKQSIREWIVEYGADQGVVLLRLTAGWSLRRALEEPLRDAPISPRRVRGKPRSSRFLGVTRHGSRKHRWYARISKQGKLIDLGTSENEMIAASLYNIASRNRDGIAARVNLI
;
A
#
# COMPACT_ATOMS: atom_id res chain seq x y z
N MET A 1 -9.25 18.41 -11.04
CA MET A 1 -10.03 18.16 -9.80
C MET A 1 -9.09 18.41 -8.63
N SER A 2 -9.26 19.54 -7.95
CA SER A 2 -8.50 19.90 -6.76
C SER A 2 -8.92 19.03 -5.57
N ALA A 3 -8.06 18.90 -4.56
CA ALA A 3 -8.40 18.18 -3.32
C ALA A 3 -9.61 18.79 -2.60
N ARG A 4 -9.83 20.10 -2.76
CA ARG A 4 -11.01 20.81 -2.24
C ARG A 4 -12.29 20.37 -2.93
N ASP A 5 -12.29 20.34 -4.27
CA ASP A 5 -13.45 19.92 -5.07
C ASP A 5 -13.90 18.49 -4.73
N ALA A 6 -12.93 17.59 -4.48
CA ALA A 6 -13.23 16.22 -4.07
C ALA A 6 -13.86 16.15 -2.67
N HIS A 7 -13.37 16.96 -1.72
CA HIS A 7 -13.92 17.02 -0.37
C HIS A 7 -15.35 17.59 -0.36
N GLU A 8 -15.60 18.61 -1.19
CA GLU A 8 -16.92 19.20 -1.36
C GLU A 8 -17.91 18.18 -1.95
N ALA A 9 -17.53 17.50 -3.03
CA ALA A 9 -18.37 16.46 -3.64
C ALA A 9 -18.75 15.34 -2.65
N VAL A 10 -17.80 14.93 -1.80
CA VAL A 10 -18.07 13.94 -0.74
C VAL A 10 -19.07 14.50 0.29
N ASN A 11 -18.89 15.74 0.74
CA ASN A 11 -19.84 16.35 1.68
C ASN A 11 -21.24 16.49 1.07
N THR A 12 -21.34 16.84 -0.21
CA THR A 12 -22.64 16.89 -0.91
C THR A 12 -23.36 15.54 -0.88
N ILE A 13 -22.63 14.44 -1.12
CA ILE A 13 -23.21 13.10 -1.06
C ILE A 13 -23.61 12.74 0.37
N LEU A 14 -22.76 12.99 1.36
CA LEU A 14 -23.04 12.62 2.76
C LEU A 14 -24.20 13.38 3.38
N SER A 15 -24.42 14.63 2.95
CA SER A 15 -25.55 15.46 3.39
C SER A 15 -26.84 15.16 2.63
N HIS A 16 -26.81 14.28 1.62
CA HIS A 16 -28.01 13.93 0.87
C HIS A 16 -28.95 13.12 1.75
N GLU A 17 -30.22 13.54 1.80
CA GLU A 17 -31.25 12.86 2.57
C GLU A 17 -31.83 11.70 1.77
N CYS A 18 -31.83 10.52 2.37
CA CYS A 18 -32.39 9.33 1.77
C CYS A 18 -33.43 8.71 2.70
N GLN A 19 -34.54 8.28 2.09
CA GLN A 19 -35.61 7.60 2.79
C GLN A 19 -35.31 6.10 2.85
N LEU A 20 -35.42 5.52 4.05
CA LEU A 20 -35.34 4.09 4.28
C LEU A 20 -36.46 3.67 5.22
N GLY A 21 -37.48 3.01 4.66
CA GLY A 21 -38.75 2.75 5.36
C GLY A 21 -39.51 4.05 5.64
N ASP A 22 -39.91 4.23 6.90
CA ASP A 22 -40.70 5.39 7.34
C ASP A 22 -39.84 6.58 7.80
N ARG A 23 -38.51 6.43 7.81
CA ARG A 23 -37.57 7.47 8.23
C ARG A 23 -36.81 8.05 7.05
N LYS A 24 -36.61 9.37 7.09
CA LYS A 24 -35.77 10.13 6.16
C LYS A 24 -34.70 10.84 6.98
N GLN A 25 -33.44 10.56 6.67
CA GLN A 25 -32.28 11.16 7.31
C GLN A 25 -31.11 11.17 6.32
N SER A 26 -30.03 11.86 6.67
CA SER A 26 -28.85 11.96 5.80
C SER A 26 -28.11 10.62 5.67
N ILE A 27 -27.40 10.43 4.56
CA ILE A 27 -26.51 9.28 4.37
C ILE A 27 -25.50 9.19 5.53
N ARG A 28 -25.00 10.33 6.02
CA ARG A 28 -24.10 10.39 7.17
C ARG A 28 -24.72 9.77 8.43
N GLU A 29 -25.96 10.13 8.75
CA GLU A 29 -26.65 9.60 9.93
C GLU A 29 -26.92 8.10 9.79
N TRP A 30 -27.35 7.66 8.60
CA TRP A 30 -27.50 6.24 8.31
C TRP A 30 -26.19 5.44 8.47
N ILE A 31 -25.05 5.98 8.04
CA ILE A 31 -23.74 5.34 8.20
C ILE A 31 -23.42 5.14 9.69
N VAL A 32 -23.65 6.16 10.52
CA VAL A 32 -23.41 6.10 11.97
C VAL A 32 -24.34 5.09 12.63
N GLU A 33 -25.63 5.10 12.29
CA GLU A 33 -26.63 4.21 12.86
C GLU A 33 -26.37 2.72 12.54
N TYR A 34 -25.98 2.42 11.30
CA TYR A 34 -25.67 1.06 10.87
C TYR A 34 -24.23 0.63 11.21
N GLY A 35 -23.40 1.53 11.75
CA GLY A 35 -21.99 1.26 12.04
C GLY A 35 -21.17 0.93 10.80
N ALA A 36 -21.54 1.49 9.64
CA ALA A 36 -20.90 1.22 8.37
C ALA A 36 -19.64 2.10 8.15
N ASP A 37 -18.72 1.66 7.31
CA ASP A 37 -17.59 2.50 6.89
C ASP A 37 -18.03 3.50 5.80
N GLN A 38 -17.73 4.78 6.02
CA GLN A 38 -18.12 5.86 5.10
C GLN A 38 -17.56 5.65 3.68
N GLY A 39 -16.29 5.24 3.56
CA GLY A 39 -15.64 5.04 2.26
C GLY A 39 -16.29 3.88 1.49
N VAL A 40 -16.66 2.83 2.20
CA VAL A 40 -17.38 1.67 1.65
C VAL A 40 -18.77 2.07 1.13
N VAL A 41 -19.52 2.85 1.90
CA VAL A 41 -20.86 3.29 1.50
C VAL A 41 -20.77 4.20 0.26
N LEU A 42 -19.84 5.16 0.23
CA LEU A 42 -19.64 6.04 -0.93
C LEU A 42 -19.23 5.26 -2.19
N LEU A 43 -18.33 4.28 -2.06
CA LEU A 43 -17.94 3.40 -3.17
C LEU A 43 -19.15 2.63 -3.72
N ARG A 44 -20.02 2.12 -2.84
CA ARG A 44 -21.21 1.35 -3.25
C ARG A 44 -22.25 2.23 -3.92
N LEU A 45 -22.53 3.41 -3.36
CA LEU A 45 -23.47 4.38 -3.95
C LEU A 45 -23.02 4.85 -5.33
N THR A 46 -21.72 5.19 -5.48
CA THR A 46 -21.15 5.59 -6.78
C THR A 46 -21.10 4.44 -7.78
N ALA A 47 -21.06 3.19 -7.32
CA ALA A 47 -21.21 1.99 -8.14
C ALA A 47 -22.68 1.64 -8.45
N GLY A 48 -23.63 2.49 -8.09
CA GLY A 48 -25.06 2.33 -8.40
C GLY A 48 -25.83 1.41 -7.45
N TRP A 49 -25.29 1.13 -6.25
CA TRP A 49 -26.01 0.34 -5.25
C TRP A 49 -27.08 1.19 -4.57
N SER A 50 -28.18 0.54 -4.16
CA SER A 50 -29.16 1.18 -3.29
C SER A 50 -28.58 1.40 -1.89
N LEU A 51 -29.08 2.43 -1.19
CA LEU A 51 -28.61 2.77 0.15
C LEU A 51 -28.73 1.60 1.14
N ARG A 52 -29.89 0.92 1.15
CA ARG A 52 -30.14 -0.25 2.01
C ARG A 52 -29.07 -1.32 1.83
N ARG A 53 -28.78 -1.65 0.57
CA ARG A 53 -27.77 -2.64 0.20
C ARG A 53 -26.36 -2.16 0.59
N ALA A 54 -26.10 -0.86 0.44
CA ALA A 54 -24.82 -0.27 0.77
C ALA A 54 -24.51 -0.29 2.28
N LEU A 55 -25.54 -0.20 3.13
CA LEU A 55 -25.41 -0.21 4.59
C LEU A 55 -25.41 -1.63 5.17
N GLU A 56 -26.30 -2.50 4.68
CA GLU A 56 -26.58 -3.79 5.33
C GLU A 56 -25.70 -4.93 4.82
N GLU A 57 -25.27 -4.91 3.55
CA GLU A 57 -24.45 -6.02 3.05
C GLU A 57 -23.04 -5.92 3.63
N PRO A 58 -22.54 -6.95 4.35
CA PRO A 58 -21.13 -7.00 4.71
C PRO A 58 -20.30 -7.00 3.42
N LEU A 59 -19.03 -6.58 3.50
CA LEU A 59 -18.11 -6.53 2.36
C LEU A 59 -17.67 -7.94 1.89
N ARG A 60 -18.63 -8.86 1.68
CA ARG A 60 -18.43 -10.30 1.55
C ARG A 60 -17.72 -10.88 2.79
N ASP A 61 -18.12 -12.07 3.22
CA ASP A 61 -17.26 -12.97 4.01
C ASP A 61 -16.11 -13.51 3.16
N ALA A 62 -15.60 -12.71 2.21
CA ALA A 62 -14.34 -13.01 1.60
C ALA A 62 -13.31 -12.79 2.71
N PRO A 63 -12.59 -13.83 3.18
CA PRO A 63 -11.42 -13.59 4.02
C PRO A 63 -10.63 -12.53 3.28
N ILE A 64 -10.20 -11.47 3.98
CA ILE A 64 -9.33 -10.42 3.43
C ILE A 64 -8.34 -11.13 2.54
N SER A 65 -8.57 -11.14 1.22
CA SER A 65 -7.73 -11.92 0.32
C SER A 65 -6.41 -11.23 0.47
N PRO A 66 -5.40 -11.85 1.13
CA PRO A 66 -4.31 -11.15 1.79
C PRO A 66 -3.75 -10.20 0.76
N ARG A 67 -4.07 -8.91 0.96
CA ARG A 67 -4.08 -7.88 -0.07
C ARG A 67 -2.71 -7.88 -0.73
N ARG A 68 -2.57 -8.62 -1.82
CA ARG A 68 -1.35 -8.86 -2.60
C ARG A 68 -0.05 -8.67 -1.79
N VAL A 69 0.14 -9.38 -0.68
CA VAL A 69 1.47 -9.46 -0.03
C VAL A 69 2.37 -10.45 -0.78
N ARG A 70 2.28 -10.43 -2.11
CA ARG A 70 3.33 -10.98 -2.97
C ARG A 70 4.03 -9.78 -3.57
N GLY A 71 4.81 -9.10 -2.73
CA GLY A 71 6.01 -8.46 -3.26
C GLY A 71 6.74 -9.50 -4.11
N LYS A 72 7.19 -9.12 -5.31
CA LYS A 72 7.94 -10.02 -6.20
C LYS A 72 9.00 -10.75 -5.34
N PRO A 73 9.12 -12.09 -5.42
CA PRO A 73 10.09 -12.81 -4.60
C PRO A 73 11.44 -12.12 -4.74
N ARG A 74 12.08 -11.86 -3.59
CA ARG A 74 13.37 -11.17 -3.56
C ARG A 74 14.30 -11.96 -4.49
N SER A 75 14.96 -11.24 -5.39
CA SER A 75 15.85 -11.87 -6.36
C SER A 75 17.14 -12.41 -5.73
N SER A 76 17.33 -12.17 -4.43
CA SER A 76 18.51 -12.45 -3.62
C SER A 76 18.11 -12.84 -2.20
N ARG A 77 18.96 -13.63 -1.53
CA ARG A 77 18.93 -13.97 -0.10
C ARG A 77 19.40 -12.82 0.79
N PHE A 78 20.12 -11.83 0.23
CA PHE A 78 20.73 -10.73 0.97
C PHE A 78 19.96 -9.41 0.79
N LEU A 79 20.02 -8.55 1.82
CA LEU A 79 19.45 -7.21 1.84
C LEU A 79 20.17 -6.32 0.83
N GLY A 80 19.40 -5.52 0.08
CA GLY A 80 19.94 -4.56 -0.89
C GLY A 80 20.54 -5.18 -2.15
N VAL A 81 20.60 -6.50 -2.26
CA VAL A 81 21.17 -7.20 -3.42
C VAL A 81 20.06 -7.57 -4.40
N THR A 82 20.28 -7.31 -5.69
CA THR A 82 19.32 -7.61 -6.74
C THR A 82 20.03 -8.14 -7.98
N ARG A 83 19.45 -9.18 -8.58
CA ARG A 83 19.97 -9.79 -9.82
C ARG A 83 19.52 -8.98 -11.04
N HIS A 84 20.43 -8.65 -11.94
CA HIS A 84 20.09 -8.00 -13.20
C HIS A 84 19.46 -9.02 -14.16
N GLY A 85 18.21 -8.80 -14.58
CA GLY A 85 17.45 -9.75 -15.40
C GLY A 85 18.02 -9.93 -16.82
N SER A 86 18.60 -8.89 -17.40
CA SER A 86 19.02 -8.89 -18.82
C SER A 86 20.50 -9.21 -19.06
N ARG A 87 21.33 -9.28 -18.01
CA ARG A 87 22.76 -9.60 -18.12
C ARG A 87 23.03 -10.81 -17.23
N LYS A 88 23.25 -11.98 -17.85
CA LYS A 88 23.59 -13.22 -17.13
C LYS A 88 24.80 -12.92 -16.21
N HIS A 89 24.69 -13.32 -14.94
CA HIS A 89 25.73 -13.23 -13.92
C HIS A 89 26.09 -11.83 -13.39
N ARG A 90 25.17 -10.85 -13.41
CA ARG A 90 25.40 -9.56 -12.73
C ARG A 90 24.48 -9.35 -11.53
N TRP A 91 25.07 -9.27 -10.36
CA TRP A 91 24.46 -8.89 -9.09
C TRP A 91 24.87 -7.48 -8.73
N TYR A 92 23.93 -6.65 -8.31
CA TYR A 92 24.25 -5.31 -7.85
C TYR A 92 23.69 -5.06 -6.46
N ALA A 93 24.42 -4.27 -5.70
CA ALA A 93 24.02 -3.82 -4.38
C ALA A 93 23.46 -2.40 -4.49
N ARG A 94 22.32 -2.15 -3.86
CA ARG A 94 21.69 -0.83 -3.77
C ARG A 94 21.45 -0.46 -2.32
N ILE A 95 21.70 0.80 -1.98
CA ILE A 95 21.34 1.37 -0.68
C ILE A 95 20.45 2.58 -0.87
N SER A 96 19.44 2.74 -0.02
CA SER A 96 18.63 3.96 0.01
C SER A 96 19.31 5.01 0.88
N LYS A 97 19.53 6.21 0.36
CA LYS A 97 20.04 7.36 1.09
C LYS A 97 19.10 8.54 0.84
N GLN A 98 18.52 9.10 1.92
CA GLN A 98 17.58 10.23 1.84
C GLN A 98 16.44 10.00 0.82
N GLY A 99 15.88 8.79 0.78
CA GLY A 99 14.81 8.42 -0.15
C GLY A 99 15.25 8.12 -1.59
N LYS A 100 16.52 8.33 -1.95
CA LYS A 100 17.08 7.97 -3.26
C LYS A 100 17.82 6.63 -3.19
N LEU A 101 17.61 5.74 -4.17
CA LEU A 101 18.41 4.53 -4.30
C LEU A 101 19.73 4.87 -4.99
N ILE A 102 20.84 4.47 -4.37
CA ILE A 102 22.19 4.61 -4.90
C ILE A 102 22.72 3.20 -5.20
N ASP A 103 23.21 3.02 -6.42
CA ASP A 103 23.85 1.79 -6.86
C ASP A 103 25.31 1.77 -6.37
N LEU A 104 25.68 0.75 -5.59
CA LEU A 104 27.00 0.61 -4.97
C LEU A 104 28.02 -0.09 -5.87
N GLY A 105 27.56 -0.77 -6.92
CA GLY A 105 28.40 -1.48 -7.88
C GLY A 105 27.77 -2.78 -8.36
N THR A 106 28.35 -3.33 -9.42
CA THR A 106 27.99 -4.63 -9.99
C THR A 106 29.07 -5.66 -9.68
N SER A 107 28.68 -6.90 -9.45
CA SER A 107 29.54 -8.03 -9.12
C SER A 107 29.03 -9.30 -9.78
N GLU A 108 29.89 -10.32 -9.86
CA GLU A 108 29.56 -11.61 -10.47
C GLU A 108 28.87 -12.55 -9.49
N ASN A 109 29.05 -12.33 -8.19
CA ASN A 109 28.53 -13.16 -7.11
C ASN A 109 27.68 -12.36 -6.13
N GLU A 110 26.59 -12.97 -5.70
CA GLU A 110 25.65 -12.42 -4.73
C GLU A 110 26.32 -12.06 -3.39
N MET A 111 27.29 -12.86 -2.94
CA MET A 111 28.04 -12.61 -1.70
C MET A 111 28.90 -11.36 -1.78
N ILE A 112 29.57 -11.11 -2.91
CA ILE A 112 30.40 -9.91 -3.09
C ILE A 112 29.52 -8.65 -3.09
N ALA A 113 28.35 -8.72 -3.73
CA ALA A 113 27.36 -7.64 -3.66
C ALA A 113 26.89 -7.41 -2.21
N ALA A 114 26.65 -8.47 -1.44
CA ALA A 114 26.24 -8.37 -0.05
C ALA A 114 27.32 -7.74 0.84
N SER A 115 28.60 -8.06 0.60
CA SER A 115 29.74 -7.41 1.27
C SER A 115 29.80 -5.92 0.98
N LEU A 116 29.61 -5.51 -0.29
CA LEU A 116 29.54 -4.09 -0.66
C LEU A 116 28.40 -3.36 0.07
N TYR A 117 27.24 -4.01 0.20
CA TYR A 117 26.12 -3.47 0.96
C TYR A 117 26.46 -3.29 2.45
N ASN A 118 27.15 -4.26 3.06
CA ASN A 118 27.55 -4.20 4.46
C ASN A 118 28.52 -3.04 4.72
N ILE A 119 29.52 -2.86 3.87
CA ILE A 119 30.48 -1.75 3.95
C ILE A 119 29.74 -0.42 3.83
N ALA A 120 28.88 -0.27 2.82
CA ALA A 120 28.11 0.96 2.62
C ALA A 120 27.15 1.26 3.79
N SER A 121 26.52 0.23 4.35
CA SER A 121 25.59 0.38 5.48
C SER A 121 26.35 0.80 6.75
N ARG A 122 27.51 0.19 7.03
CA ARG A 122 28.35 0.58 8.16
C ARG A 122 28.93 1.99 8.01
N ASN A 123 29.32 2.39 6.80
CA ASN A 123 29.76 3.75 6.53
C ASN A 123 28.64 4.79 6.74
N ARG A 124 27.37 4.38 6.62
CA ARG A 124 26.20 5.26 6.80
C ARG A 124 25.73 5.34 8.26
N ASP A 125 25.52 4.19 8.89
CA ASP A 125 24.84 4.09 10.20
C ASP A 125 25.78 3.64 11.34
N GLY A 126 27.06 3.39 11.03
CA GLY A 126 28.04 2.89 12.00
C GLY A 126 27.73 1.46 12.48
N ILE A 127 27.89 1.21 13.78
CA ILE A 127 27.69 -0.10 14.41
C ILE A 127 26.22 -0.54 14.38
N ALA A 128 25.29 0.41 14.40
CA ALA A 128 23.85 0.15 14.35
C ALA A 128 23.34 -0.28 12.96
N ALA A 129 24.23 -0.28 11.95
CA ALA A 129 23.87 -0.67 10.60
C ALA A 129 23.35 -2.10 10.54
N ARG A 130 22.17 -2.26 9.93
CA ARG A 130 21.63 -3.58 9.62
C ARG A 130 22.41 -4.19 8.46
N VAL A 131 23.26 -5.16 8.78
CA VAL A 131 24.13 -5.87 7.81
C VAL A 131 23.59 -7.26 7.47
N ASN A 132 24.01 -7.76 6.32
CA ASN A 132 23.84 -9.14 5.88
C ASN A 132 24.79 -10.07 6.63
N LEU A 133 24.34 -11.28 6.94
CA LEU A 133 25.20 -12.38 7.39
C LEU A 133 25.72 -13.09 6.13
N ILE A 134 27.03 -13.02 5.93
CA ILE A 134 27.78 -13.53 4.77
C ILE A 134 28.90 -14.44 5.24
#